data_AF-A0A9D6XSW2-F1
#
_entry.id   AF-A0A9D6XSW2-F1
#
_cell.length_a   1.000
_cell.length_b   1.000
_cell.length_c   1.000
_cell.angle_alpha   90.00
_cell.angle_beta   90.00
_cell.angle_gamma   90.00
#
_symmetry.space_group_name_H-M   'P 1'
#
loop_
_entity.id
_entity.type
_entity.pdbx_description
1 polymer ?
#
loop_
_entity_poly.entity_id
_entity_poly.type
_entity_poly.pdbx_seq_one_letter_code
_entity_poly.pdbx_strand_id
1 'polypeptide(L)'
;MNRQAVFVLCSILAVSSCGGGPSSNRAPAAPASNYKNTIRQITIHTPAGWLLTIEADGSGNVGYGSSAHDFAPFPVGTFDFAPLRDELLRQSGPAGSMRSGFAVAFARAGEISTTARYVSDFGMMKTLFERAVASADKPGTRVAQLYATIPPVPAAPPATGKE
;
A
#
# COMPACT_ATOMS: atom_id res chain seq x y z
N MET A 1 -24.11 47.29 -10.00
CA MET A 1 -24.61 45.97 -10.44
C MET A 1 -24.98 45.17 -9.20
N ASN A 2 -26.28 45.12 -8.94
CA ASN A 2 -26.91 44.33 -7.88
C ASN A 2 -26.81 42.84 -8.20
N ARG A 3 -26.53 42.01 -7.17
CA ARG A 3 -27.45 40.94 -6.76
C ARG A 3 -27.00 40.28 -5.46
N GLN A 4 -27.80 40.54 -4.43
CA GLN A 4 -27.91 39.75 -3.21
C GLN A 4 -28.50 38.36 -3.51
N ALA A 5 -28.11 37.37 -2.74
CA ALA A 5 -28.87 36.14 -2.49
C ALA A 5 -28.64 35.80 -1.00
N VAL A 6 -29.45 36.32 -0.08
CA VAL A 6 -30.71 35.74 0.44
C VAL A 6 -30.51 34.31 0.97
N PHE A 7 -30.41 34.26 2.31
CA PHE A 7 -30.60 33.09 3.16
C PHE A 7 -32.03 32.54 3.02
N VAL A 8 -32.19 31.21 3.02
CA VAL A 8 -33.41 30.55 3.50
C VAL A 8 -33.03 29.36 4.36
N LEU A 9 -33.09 29.58 5.69
CA LEU A 9 -33.34 28.53 6.67
C LEU A 9 -34.73 27.96 6.39
N CYS A 10 -34.86 26.64 6.33
CA CYS A 10 -36.16 25.99 6.51
C CYS A 10 -36.01 24.89 7.56
N SER A 11 -36.27 25.27 8.82
CA SER A 11 -36.55 24.36 9.91
C SER A 11 -37.94 23.77 9.71
N ILE A 12 -38.04 22.45 9.57
CA ILE A 12 -39.32 21.75 9.70
C ILE A 12 -39.23 20.88 10.95
N LEU A 13 -39.83 21.38 12.02
CA LEU A 13 -40.31 20.59 13.16
C LEU A 13 -41.56 19.84 12.69
N ALA A 14 -41.49 18.51 12.63
CA ALA A 14 -42.67 17.66 12.53
C ALA A 14 -42.72 16.78 13.79
N VAL A 15 -43.56 17.18 14.75
CA VAL A 15 -44.14 16.27 15.74
C VAL A 15 -45.27 15.53 15.04
N SER A 16 -45.24 14.20 15.07
CA SER A 16 -46.46 13.41 14.86
C SER A 16 -46.36 12.03 15.52
N SER A 17 -47.18 11.89 16.57
CA SER A 17 -47.96 10.73 17.00
C SER A 17 -47.30 9.35 17.20
N CYS A 18 -47.42 8.84 18.42
CA CYS A 18 -47.32 7.42 18.75
C CYS A 18 -48.44 6.61 18.07
N GLY A 19 -48.10 5.46 17.50
CA GLY A 19 -49.01 4.45 16.96
C GLY A 19 -48.22 3.19 16.60
N GLY A 20 -48.66 2.02 17.09
CA GLY A 20 -47.85 0.80 17.19
C GLY A 20 -47.68 -0.05 15.92
N GLY A 21 -46.76 -1.01 16.02
CA GLY A 21 -46.58 -2.14 15.08
C GLY A 21 -45.12 -2.39 14.69
N PRO A 22 -44.55 -3.60 14.88
CA PRO A 22 -43.16 -3.89 14.50
C PRO A 22 -43.09 -4.17 13.00
N SER A 23 -42.95 -3.12 12.18
CA SER A 23 -42.64 -3.29 10.77
C SER A 23 -41.13 -3.33 10.56
N SER A 24 -40.69 -4.53 10.20
CA SER A 24 -39.39 -4.90 9.66
C SER A 24 -38.87 -3.91 8.61
N ASN A 25 -38.15 -2.88 9.04
CA ASN A 25 -37.31 -2.04 8.17
C ASN A 25 -35.85 -2.39 8.38
N ARG A 26 -35.47 -3.62 8.00
CA ARG A 26 -34.08 -3.93 7.70
C ARG A 26 -33.77 -3.21 6.39
N ALA A 27 -33.09 -2.06 6.50
CA ALA A 27 -32.40 -1.45 5.37
C ALA A 27 -31.69 -2.55 4.58
N PRO A 28 -31.71 -2.56 3.23
CA PRO A 28 -31.01 -3.57 2.48
C PRO A 28 -29.55 -3.54 2.93
N ALA A 29 -29.11 -4.62 3.56
CA ALA A 29 -27.71 -4.79 3.90
C ALA A 29 -26.95 -4.58 2.58
N ALA A 30 -26.10 -3.55 2.54
CA ALA A 30 -25.16 -3.37 1.44
C ALA A 30 -24.56 -4.75 1.11
N PRO A 31 -24.46 -5.13 -0.17
CA PRO A 31 -24.03 -6.47 -0.54
C PRO A 31 -22.76 -6.75 0.26
N ALA A 32 -22.77 -7.85 1.04
CA ALA A 32 -21.61 -8.29 1.78
C ALA A 32 -20.51 -8.52 0.74
N SER A 33 -19.71 -7.48 0.50
CA SER A 33 -18.62 -7.53 -0.44
C SER A 33 -17.74 -8.67 0.06
N ASN A 34 -17.27 -9.50 -0.85
CA ASN A 34 -16.41 -10.63 -0.55
C ASN A 34 -15.02 -10.09 -0.16
N TYR A 35 -14.97 -9.27 0.90
CA TYR A 35 -13.85 -8.47 1.35
C TYR A 35 -12.66 -9.34 1.69
N LYS A 36 -12.93 -10.61 2.06
CA LYS A 36 -11.91 -11.62 2.34
C LYS A 36 -10.95 -11.85 1.18
N ASN A 37 -11.37 -11.58 -0.07
CA ASN A 37 -10.49 -11.72 -1.23
C ASN A 37 -9.83 -10.40 -1.66
N THR A 38 -10.06 -9.29 -0.94
CA THR A 38 -9.48 -8.00 -1.28
C THR A 38 -8.06 -7.90 -0.72
N ILE A 39 -7.07 -7.69 -1.59
CA ILE A 39 -5.69 -7.36 -1.19
C ILE A 39 -5.70 -5.98 -0.53
N ARG A 40 -5.14 -5.88 0.68
CA ARG A 40 -5.11 -4.67 1.51
C ARG A 40 -3.72 -4.08 1.67
N GLN A 41 -2.69 -4.89 1.49
CA GLN A 41 -1.31 -4.49 1.67
C GLN A 41 -0.42 -5.26 0.69
N ILE A 42 0.60 -4.58 0.19
CA ILE A 42 1.70 -5.15 -0.59
C ILE A 42 2.96 -5.05 0.26
N THR A 43 3.70 -6.14 0.36
CA THR A 43 5.00 -6.17 1.05
C THR A 43 6.07 -6.64 0.07
N ILE A 44 7.15 -5.88 -0.07
CA ILE A 44 8.25 -6.17 -0.97
C ILE A 44 9.53 -6.33 -0.15
N HIS A 45 10.19 -7.48 -0.31
CA HIS A 45 11.51 -7.76 0.26
C HIS A 45 12.55 -7.83 -0.85
N THR A 46 13.69 -7.18 -0.61
CA THR A 46 14.83 -7.25 -1.53
C THR A 46 15.86 -8.27 -1.04
N PRO A 47 16.70 -8.81 -1.95
CA PRO A 47 17.85 -9.64 -1.57
C PRO A 47 18.81 -8.94 -0.60
N ALA A 48 18.87 -7.60 -0.66
CA ALA A 48 19.72 -6.79 0.19
C ALA A 48 19.16 -6.59 1.60
N GLY A 49 17.98 -7.13 1.94
CA GLY A 49 17.38 -7.01 3.28
C GLY A 49 16.54 -5.75 3.48
N TRP A 50 16.14 -5.09 2.39
CA TRP A 50 15.18 -4.00 2.45
C TRP A 50 13.75 -4.50 2.45
N LEU A 51 12.89 -3.71 3.09
CA LEU A 51 11.47 -3.94 3.21
C LEU A 51 10.70 -2.68 2.79
N LEU A 52 9.72 -2.86 1.92
CA LEU A 52 8.74 -1.83 1.54
C LEU A 52 7.35 -2.40 1.76
N THR A 53 6.57 -1.74 2.60
CA THR A 53 5.16 -2.04 2.84
C THR A 53 4.31 -0.91 2.28
N ILE A 54 3.26 -1.25 1.53
CA ILE A 54 2.33 -0.29 0.91
C ILE A 54 0.91 -0.71 1.27
N GLU A 55 0.17 0.18 1.92
CA GLU A 55 -1.22 0.03 2.30
C GLU A 55 -2.18 0.39 1.16
N ALA A 56 -3.44 -0.02 1.28
CA ALA A 56 -4.48 0.21 0.27
C ALA A 56 -4.73 1.70 -0.07
N ASP A 57 -4.38 2.62 0.81
CA ASP A 57 -4.48 4.07 0.62
C ASP A 57 -3.20 4.70 0.02
N GLY A 58 -2.20 3.88 -0.29
CA GLY A 58 -0.93 4.33 -0.85
C GLY A 58 0.08 4.85 0.17
N SER A 59 -0.22 4.81 1.47
CA SER A 59 0.75 5.03 2.54
C SER A 59 1.55 3.76 2.85
N GLY A 60 2.50 3.85 3.76
CA GLY A 60 3.25 2.68 4.20
C GLY A 60 4.59 3.02 4.83
N ASN A 61 5.50 2.05 4.80
CA ASN A 61 6.82 2.16 5.42
C ASN A 61 7.90 1.61 4.50
N VAL A 62 9.07 2.23 4.54
CA VAL A 62 10.29 1.72 3.92
C VAL A 62 11.38 1.62 4.97
N GLY A 63 12.15 0.53 4.94
CA GLY A 63 13.24 0.35 5.89
C GLY A 63 14.16 -0.82 5.56
N TYR A 64 15.18 -0.97 6.39
CA TYR A 64 16.22 -1.98 6.23
C TYR A 64 16.37 -2.82 7.50
N GLY A 65 16.54 -4.13 7.32
CA GLY A 65 16.72 -5.05 8.43
C GLY A 65 15.46 -5.20 9.30
N SER A 66 15.66 -5.36 10.61
CA SER A 66 14.58 -5.68 11.56
C SER A 66 14.41 -4.64 12.68
N SER A 67 15.28 -3.63 12.76
CA SER A 67 15.22 -2.61 13.79
C SER A 67 14.17 -1.57 13.44
N ALA A 68 13.22 -1.30 14.34
CA ALA A 68 12.16 -0.32 14.10
C ALA A 68 12.68 1.11 13.80
N HIS A 69 13.88 1.45 14.28
CA HIS A 69 14.52 2.74 14.03
C HIS A 69 15.06 2.89 12.59
N ASP A 70 15.20 1.78 11.87
CA ASP A 70 15.65 1.73 10.48
C ASP A 70 14.47 1.77 9.49
N PHE A 71 13.25 2.09 9.96
CA PHE A 71 12.05 2.27 9.15
C PHE A 71 11.57 3.72 9.20
N ALA A 72 11.05 4.18 8.07
CA ALA A 72 10.44 5.49 7.92
C ALA A 72 9.08 5.37 7.22
N PRO A 73 8.03 5.97 7.77
CA PRO A 73 6.73 6.03 7.11
C PRO A 73 6.75 7.03 5.96
N PHE A 74 5.90 6.79 4.97
CA PHE A 74 5.56 7.74 3.91
C PHE A 74 4.03 7.97 3.87
N PRO A 75 3.58 9.16 3.44
CA PRO A 75 2.18 9.57 3.60
C PRO A 75 1.23 8.88 2.62
N VAL A 76 -0.07 8.97 2.93
CA VAL A 76 -1.19 8.54 2.07
C VAL A 76 -1.07 9.15 0.66
N GLY A 77 -1.42 8.37 -0.35
CA GLY A 77 -1.34 8.79 -1.75
C GLY A 77 0.06 8.80 -2.33
N THR A 78 1.09 8.31 -1.60
CA THR A 78 2.43 8.14 -2.16
C THR A 78 2.41 7.17 -3.34
N PHE A 79 1.62 6.09 -3.27
CA PHE A 79 1.41 5.16 -4.39
C PHE A 79 -0.06 5.08 -4.79
N ASP A 80 -0.32 4.92 -6.09
CA ASP A 80 -1.64 4.51 -6.56
C ASP A 80 -1.77 2.99 -6.42
N PHE A 81 -2.43 2.56 -5.34
CA PHE A 81 -2.37 1.17 -4.88
C PHE A 81 -2.96 0.17 -5.87
N ALA A 82 -4.14 0.45 -6.45
CA ALA A 82 -4.82 -0.53 -7.29
C ALA A 82 -4.06 -0.80 -8.60
N PRO A 83 -3.62 0.21 -9.37
CA PRO A 83 -2.78 -0.01 -10.54
C PRO A 83 -1.45 -0.68 -10.19
N LEU A 84 -0.80 -0.25 -9.09
CA LEU A 84 0.47 -0.85 -8.66
C LEU A 84 0.30 -2.34 -8.31
N ARG A 85 -0.75 -2.68 -7.56
CA ARG A 85 -1.11 -4.05 -7.22
C ARG A 85 -1.27 -4.89 -8.49
N ASP A 86 -2.03 -4.40 -9.46
CA ASP A 86 -2.35 -5.15 -10.67
C ASP A 86 -1.10 -5.35 -11.54
N GLU A 87 -0.23 -4.33 -11.63
CA GLU A 87 1.05 -4.45 -12.30
C GLU A 87 1.98 -5.44 -11.61
N LEU A 88 2.11 -5.40 -10.29
CA LEU A 88 2.92 -6.36 -9.54
C LEU A 88 2.37 -7.79 -9.63
N LEU A 89 1.05 -7.96 -9.65
CA LEU A 89 0.44 -9.27 -9.88
C LEU A 89 0.77 -9.81 -11.28
N ARG A 90 0.72 -8.94 -12.30
CA ARG A 90 1.03 -9.29 -13.69
C ARG A 90 2.51 -9.66 -13.88
N GLN A 91 3.42 -8.97 -13.19
CA GLN A 91 4.86 -9.19 -13.29
C GLN A 91 5.38 -10.32 -12.38
N SER A 92 4.61 -10.71 -11.35
CA SER A 92 5.07 -11.68 -10.37
C SER A 92 4.68 -13.11 -10.70
N GLY A 93 5.64 -14.03 -10.58
CA GLY A 93 5.44 -15.47 -10.74
C GLY A 93 5.57 -16.25 -9.43
N PRO A 94 5.06 -17.48 -9.36
CA PRO A 94 5.31 -18.37 -8.22
C PRO A 94 6.75 -18.92 -8.22
N ALA A 95 7.39 -19.01 -9.39
CA ALA A 95 8.76 -19.45 -9.53
C ALA A 95 9.73 -18.27 -9.34
N GLY A 96 10.75 -18.46 -8.51
CA GLY A 96 11.78 -17.46 -8.25
C GLY A 96 12.47 -17.68 -6.91
N SER A 97 13.40 -16.79 -6.58
CA SER A 97 14.07 -16.80 -5.28
C SER A 97 14.53 -15.40 -4.91
N MET A 98 14.70 -15.15 -3.61
CA MET A 98 15.36 -13.93 -3.12
C MET A 98 16.85 -13.86 -3.50
N ARG A 99 17.42 -14.85 -4.18
CA ARG A 99 18.80 -14.76 -4.71
C ARG A 99 18.87 -14.01 -6.03
N SER A 100 17.78 -14.02 -6.81
CA SER A 100 17.74 -13.52 -8.19
C SER A 100 16.57 -12.57 -8.48
N GLY A 101 15.81 -12.19 -7.46
CA GLY A 101 14.66 -11.31 -7.60
C GLY A 101 14.12 -10.82 -6.26
N PHE A 102 12.96 -10.19 -6.32
CA PHE A 102 12.30 -9.52 -5.21
C PHE A 102 11.10 -10.34 -4.78
N ALA A 103 10.98 -10.61 -3.48
CA ALA A 103 9.81 -11.28 -2.95
C ALA A 103 8.70 -10.25 -2.73
N VAL A 104 7.52 -10.52 -3.29
CA VAL A 104 6.33 -9.68 -3.19
C VAL A 104 5.21 -10.50 -2.57
N ALA A 105 4.71 -10.05 -1.44
CA ALA A 105 3.60 -10.65 -0.71
C ALA A 105 2.37 -9.74 -0.82
N PHE A 106 1.20 -10.36 -1.00
CA PHE A 106 -0.08 -9.66 -1.13
C PHE A 106 -0.99 -10.13 0.00
N ALA A 107 -1.12 -9.33 1.05
CA ALA A 107 -1.96 -9.67 2.19
C ALA A 107 -3.43 -9.36 1.86
N ARG A 108 -4.32 -10.34 2.03
CA ARG A 108 -5.76 -10.16 1.86
C ARG A 108 -6.44 -9.94 3.20
N ALA A 109 -7.57 -9.25 3.18
CA ALA A 109 -8.32 -8.98 4.40
C ALA A 109 -8.77 -10.29 5.07
N GLY A 110 -8.45 -10.47 6.35
CA GLY A 110 -8.85 -11.66 7.11
C GLY A 110 -7.97 -12.89 6.88
N GLU A 111 -6.90 -12.80 6.09
CA GLU A 111 -5.85 -13.81 6.04
C GLU A 111 -4.74 -13.49 7.05
N ILE A 112 -4.20 -14.52 7.71
CA ILE A 112 -3.11 -14.39 8.69
C ILE A 112 -1.72 -14.70 8.11
N SER A 113 -1.69 -15.16 6.86
CA SER A 113 -0.47 -15.56 6.15
C SER A 113 -0.62 -15.31 4.66
N THR A 114 0.48 -15.03 3.99
CA THR A 114 0.52 -14.86 2.53
C THR A 114 1.68 -15.68 1.96
N THR A 115 1.52 -16.12 0.71
CA THR A 115 2.62 -16.70 -0.07
C THR A 115 3.32 -15.60 -0.85
N ALA A 116 4.65 -15.58 -0.79
CA ALA A 116 5.45 -14.69 -1.61
C ALA A 116 5.43 -15.12 -3.08
N ARG A 117 5.38 -14.12 -3.96
CA ARG A 117 5.62 -14.24 -5.40
C ARG A 117 6.91 -13.51 -5.74
N TYR A 118 7.50 -13.77 -6.90
CA TYR A 118 8.79 -13.20 -7.25
C TYR A 118 8.70 -12.31 -8.48
N VAL A 119 9.36 -11.16 -8.42
CA VAL A 119 9.53 -10.21 -9.52
C VAL A 119 11.02 -10.07 -9.82
N SER A 120 11.41 -9.97 -11.10
CA SER A 120 12.81 -9.78 -11.52
C SER A 120 13.03 -8.46 -12.25
N ASP A 121 12.04 -7.57 -12.26
CA ASP A 121 12.18 -6.22 -12.82
C ASP A 121 12.89 -5.29 -11.82
N PHE A 122 14.22 -5.21 -11.96
CA PHE A 122 15.07 -4.35 -11.13
C PHE A 122 14.74 -2.85 -11.30
N GLY A 123 14.34 -2.43 -12.51
CA GLY A 123 14.04 -1.03 -12.81
C GLY A 123 12.77 -0.55 -12.11
N MET A 124 11.71 -1.36 -12.17
CA MET A 124 10.48 -1.12 -11.42
C MET A 124 10.77 -1.06 -9.92
N MET A 125 11.49 -2.04 -9.38
CA MET A 125 11.78 -2.10 -7.94
C MET A 125 12.59 -0.91 -7.47
N LYS A 126 13.61 -0.49 -8.24
CA LYS A 126 14.40 0.70 -7.93
C LYS A 126 13.50 1.93 -7.84
N THR A 127 12.62 2.11 -8.83
CA THR A 127 11.69 3.25 -8.88
C THR A 127 10.75 3.29 -7.67
N LEU A 128 10.23 2.13 -7.25
CA LEU A 128 9.36 2.03 -6.08
C LEU A 128 10.09 2.45 -4.79
N PHE A 129 11.29 1.91 -4.57
CA PHE A 129 12.07 2.22 -3.37
C PHE A 129 12.55 3.68 -3.36
N GLU A 130 12.99 4.22 -4.51
CA GLU A 130 13.37 5.64 -4.63
C GLU A 130 12.19 6.57 -4.28
N ARG A 131 11.00 6.26 -4.79
CA ARG A 131 9.78 7.04 -4.50
C ARG A 131 9.41 6.96 -3.03
N ALA A 132 9.46 5.77 -2.43
CA ALA A 132 9.14 5.59 -1.01
C ALA A 132 10.12 6.37 -0.12
N VAL A 133 11.43 6.29 -0.40
CA VAL A 133 12.46 7.01 0.37
C VAL A 133 12.37 8.52 0.18
N ALA A 134 12.11 9.00 -1.04
CA ALA A 134 11.93 10.42 -1.31
C ALA A 134 10.68 11.02 -0.64
N SER A 135 9.65 10.19 -0.42
CA SER A 135 8.39 10.59 0.23
C SER A 135 8.39 10.31 1.73
N ALA A 136 9.43 9.67 2.26
CA ALA A 136 9.51 9.34 3.67
C ALA A 136 9.67 10.60 4.52
N ASP A 137 8.94 10.67 5.63
CA ASP A 137 8.97 11.85 6.49
C ASP A 137 10.32 12.00 7.20
N LYS A 138 10.81 13.24 7.26
CA LYS A 138 11.96 13.81 8.00
C LYS A 138 13.27 14.00 7.17
N PRO A 139 13.92 15.18 7.28
CA PRO A 139 15.10 15.55 6.49
C PRO A 139 16.43 14.87 6.89
N GLY A 140 16.41 13.75 7.62
CA GLY A 140 17.63 13.10 8.13
C GLY A 140 17.44 11.67 8.63
N THR A 141 16.48 10.93 8.06
CA THR A 141 16.20 9.57 8.54
C THR A 141 17.39 8.64 8.34
N ARG A 142 17.55 7.72 9.29
CA ARG A 142 18.47 6.59 9.21
C ARG A 142 18.29 5.78 7.93
N VAL A 143 17.06 5.71 7.42
CA VAL A 143 16.70 5.12 6.12
C VAL A 143 17.48 5.76 4.96
N ALA A 144 17.52 7.08 4.86
CA ALA A 144 18.25 7.75 3.76
C ALA A 144 19.76 7.45 3.81
N GLN A 145 20.34 7.41 5.01
CA GLN A 145 21.74 7.03 5.19
C GLN A 145 21.98 5.57 4.78
N LEU A 146 21.13 4.66 5.23
CA LEU A 146 21.20 3.24 4.87
C LEU A 146 21.05 3.06 3.36
N TYR A 147 20.14 3.79 2.73
CA TYR A 147 19.91 3.74 1.28
C TYR A 147 21.15 4.12 0.48
N ALA A 148 21.87 5.16 0.92
CA ALA A 148 23.12 5.57 0.29
C ALA A 148 24.25 4.53 0.44
N THR A 149 24.29 3.81 1.58
CA THR A 149 25.33 2.83 1.86
C THR A 149 25.04 1.42 1.32
N ILE A 150 23.76 1.04 1.28
CA ILE A 150 23.27 -0.30 0.96
C ILE A 150 22.02 -0.11 0.09
N PRO A 151 22.16 0.08 -1.23
CA PRO A 151 21.00 0.30 -2.08
C PRO A 151 20.10 -0.95 -2.13
N PRO A 152 18.76 -0.79 -2.13
CA PRO A 152 17.81 -1.92 -2.14
C PRO A 152 17.87 -2.75 -3.41
N VAL A 153 18.26 -2.12 -4.51
CA VAL A 153 18.47 -2.74 -5.81
C VAL A 153 19.95 -2.54 -6.13
N PRO A 154 20.76 -3.61 -6.15
CA PRO A 154 22.15 -3.49 -6.55
C PRO A 154 22.22 -2.95 -7.99
N ALA A 155 23.20 -2.09 -8.27
CA ALA A 155 23.61 -1.85 -9.65
C ALA A 155 23.89 -3.22 -10.28
N ALA A 156 23.40 -3.44 -11.51
CA ALA A 156 23.29 -4.74 -12.19
C ALA A 156 24.31 -5.79 -11.71
N PRO A 157 23.88 -7.05 -11.47
CA PRO A 157 24.78 -8.08 -10.94
C PRO A 157 26.06 -8.12 -11.78
N PRO A 158 27.25 -8.27 -11.17
CA PRO A 158 28.48 -8.43 -11.93
C PRO A 158 28.23 -9.56 -12.92
N ALA A 159 28.49 -9.29 -14.21
CA ALA A 159 28.31 -10.28 -15.26
C ALA A 159 28.99 -11.56 -14.81
N THR A 160 28.20 -12.59 -14.55
CA THR A 160 28.71 -13.87 -14.08
C THR A 160 29.66 -14.38 -15.16
N GLY A 161 30.95 -14.20 -14.95
CA GLY A 161 31.98 -14.83 -15.76
C GLY A 161 31.70 -16.32 -15.71
N LYS A 162 31.50 -16.92 -16.88
CA LYS A 162 31.58 -18.37 -17.01
C LYS A 162 33.03 -18.73 -16.70
N GLU A 163 33.28 -19.31 -15.53
CA GLU A 163 34.42 -20.22 -15.36
C GLU A 163 34.03 -21.61 -15.88
#